data_AF-A0A838UGQ2-F1
#
_entry.id   AF-A0A838UGQ2-F1
#
_cell.length_a   1.000
_cell.length_b   1.000
_cell.length_c   1.000
_cell.angle_alpha   90.00
_cell.angle_beta   90.00
_cell.angle_gamma   90.00
#
_symmetry.space_group_name_H-M   'P 1'
#
loop_
_entity.id
_entity.type
_entity.pdbx_description
1 polymer ?
#
loop_
_entity_poly.entity_id
_entity_poly.type
_entity_poly.pdbx_seq_one_letter_code
_entity_poly.pdbx_strand_id
1 'polypeptide(L)'
;MKSRLTHDLAAIKAAFATPATLHRTLVSARDAAALGMDAAAVVAVIQALRYPADFDKSATAHRNPRQWRDSYKPVVDRTTLYLKLDDEGKFLLTSFKEA
;
A
#
# COMPACT_ATOMS: atom_id res chain seq x y z
N MET A 1 -11.57 12.86 -4.83
CA MET A 1 -10.73 12.37 -3.70
C MET A 1 -11.63 12.24 -2.48
N LYS A 2 -11.46 11.19 -1.67
CA LYS A 2 -12.27 10.95 -0.46
C LYS A 2 -11.35 10.72 0.76
N SER A 3 -11.82 11.12 1.94
CA SER A 3 -11.13 10.94 3.25
C SER A 3 -11.50 9.64 3.97
N ARG A 4 -12.34 8.81 3.35
CA ARG A 4 -12.72 7.48 3.85
C ARG A 4 -12.14 6.42 2.93
N LEU A 5 -11.73 5.28 3.49
CA LEU A 5 -11.25 4.14 2.72
C LEU A 5 -12.27 3.74 1.67
N THR A 6 -11.76 3.40 0.49
CA THR A 6 -12.57 2.76 -0.54
C THR A 6 -12.54 1.25 -0.39
N HIS A 7 -11.41 0.68 0.01
CA HIS A 7 -11.27 -0.76 0.20
C HIS A 7 -11.28 -1.13 1.68
N ASP A 8 -11.78 -2.32 2.00
CA ASP A 8 -11.67 -2.85 3.36
C ASP A 8 -10.20 -3.14 3.69
N LEU A 9 -9.70 -2.57 4.78
CA LEU A 9 -8.33 -2.78 5.24
C LEU A 9 -8.08 -4.26 5.57
N ALA A 10 -9.08 -4.99 6.07
CA ALA A 10 -8.94 -6.42 6.30
C ALA A 10 -8.74 -7.20 4.99
N ALA A 11 -9.46 -6.82 3.93
CA ALA A 11 -9.30 -7.42 2.60
C ALA A 11 -7.92 -7.11 1.99
N ILE A 12 -7.42 -5.87 2.17
CA ILE A 12 -6.04 -5.50 1.78
C ILE A 12 -5.04 -6.40 2.52
N LYS A 13 -5.15 -6.50 3.85
CA LYS A 13 -4.24 -7.34 4.65
C LYS A 13 -4.29 -8.81 4.22
N ALA A 14 -5.48 -9.34 3.93
CA ALA A 14 -5.62 -10.71 3.45
C ALA A 14 -4.92 -10.94 2.09
N ALA A 15 -5.01 -9.98 1.16
CA ALA A 15 -4.34 -10.09 -0.14
C ALA A 15 -2.81 -10.06 -0.01
N PHE A 16 -2.27 -9.28 0.92
CA PHE A 16 -0.83 -9.14 1.19
C PHE A 16 -0.38 -9.92 2.43
N ALA A 17 -0.93 -11.10 2.66
CA ALA A 17 -0.66 -11.88 3.87
C ALA A 17 0.76 -12.48 3.94
N THR A 18 1.37 -12.78 2.80
CA THR A 18 2.68 -13.46 2.75
C THR A 18 3.58 -12.88 1.65
N PRO A 19 4.91 -13.07 1.74
CA PRO A 19 5.82 -12.68 0.67
C PRO A 19 5.48 -13.31 -0.69
N ALA A 20 4.95 -14.54 -0.69
CA ALA A 20 4.56 -15.24 -1.92
C ALA A 20 3.30 -14.65 -2.58
N THR A 21 2.42 -14.00 -1.80
CA THR A 21 1.21 -13.34 -2.31
C THR A 21 1.38 -11.83 -2.48
N LEU A 22 2.58 -11.29 -2.22
CA LEU A 22 2.89 -9.86 -2.34
C LEU A 22 2.89 -9.41 -3.81
N HIS A 23 1.73 -9.02 -4.30
CA HIS A 23 1.54 -8.51 -5.66
C HIS A 23 1.97 -7.03 -5.74
N ARG A 24 3.12 -6.76 -6.37
CA ARG A 24 3.72 -5.42 -6.41
C ARG A 24 4.39 -5.12 -7.74
N THR A 25 4.50 -3.83 -8.06
CA THR A 25 5.28 -3.38 -9.23
C THR A 25 6.79 -3.51 -8.99
N LEU A 26 7.56 -3.55 -10.08
CA LEU A 26 9.03 -3.55 -10.00
C LEU A 26 9.58 -2.28 -9.33
N VAL A 27 8.93 -1.13 -9.57
CA VAL A 27 9.31 0.14 -8.93
C VAL A 27 9.08 0.05 -7.42
N SER A 28 7.91 -0.41 -6.99
CA SER A 28 7.63 -0.60 -5.56
C SER A 28 8.60 -1.58 -4.90
N ALA A 29 9.04 -2.62 -5.61
CA ALA A 29 10.04 -3.56 -5.09
C ALA A 29 11.43 -2.92 -4.94
N ARG A 30 11.85 -2.10 -5.91
CA ARG A 30 13.13 -1.38 -5.88
C ARG A 30 13.17 -0.32 -4.79
N ASP A 31 12.10 0.45 -4.66
CA ASP A 31 12.00 1.49 -3.64
C ASP A 31 12.05 0.88 -2.22
N ALA A 32 11.34 -0.23 -2.00
CA ALA A 32 11.43 -0.98 -0.74
C ALA A 32 12.86 -1.49 -0.47
N ALA A 33 13.53 -2.05 -1.48
CA ALA A 33 14.91 -2.52 -1.35
C ALA A 33 15.88 -1.37 -1.05
N ALA A 34 15.67 -0.18 -1.61
CA ALA A 34 16.47 1.01 -1.32
C ALA A 34 16.31 1.48 0.15
N LEU A 35 15.19 1.15 0.78
CA LEU A 35 14.95 1.34 2.22
C LEU A 35 15.47 0.18 3.09
N GLY A 36 16.16 -0.81 2.49
CA GLY A 36 16.60 -2.01 3.20
C GLY A 36 15.48 -2.98 3.57
N MET A 37 14.30 -2.85 2.96
CA MET A 37 13.12 -3.67 3.25
C MET A 37 12.94 -4.78 2.21
N ASP A 38 13.02 -6.02 2.66
CA ASP A 38 12.68 -7.19 1.84
C ASP A 38 11.15 -7.39 1.72
N ALA A 39 10.73 -8.47 1.05
CA ALA A 39 9.31 -8.76 0.88
C ALA A 39 8.59 -9.06 2.21
N ALA A 40 9.28 -9.65 3.19
CA ALA A 40 8.70 -9.95 4.50
C ALA A 40 8.49 -8.68 5.32
N ALA A 41 9.45 -7.75 5.29
CA ALA A 41 9.34 -6.43 5.90
C ALA A 41 8.17 -5.64 5.28
N VAL A 42 8.04 -5.63 3.95
CA VAL A 42 6.91 -4.96 3.27
C VAL A 42 5.57 -5.55 3.70
N VAL A 43 5.46 -6.89 3.76
CA VAL A 43 4.26 -7.56 4.26
C VAL A 43 3.97 -7.14 5.70
N ALA A 44 4.96 -7.14 6.58
CA ALA A 44 4.79 -6.73 7.97
C ALA A 44 4.26 -5.28 8.09
N VAL A 45 4.77 -4.36 7.27
CA VAL A 45 4.26 -2.97 7.22
C VAL A 45 2.79 -2.94 6.80
N ILE A 46 2.40 -3.69 5.76
CA ILE A 46 0.99 -3.74 5.31
C ILE A 46 0.09 -4.36 6.40
N GLN A 47 0.55 -5.41 7.07
CA GLN A 47 -0.18 -6.03 8.17
C GLN A 47 -0.32 -5.09 9.39
N ALA A 48 0.63 -4.19 9.59
CA ALA A 48 0.62 -3.21 10.68
C ALA A 48 -0.24 -1.96 10.39
N LEU A 49 -0.69 -1.73 9.14
CA LEU A 49 -1.51 -0.56 8.80
C LEU A 49 -2.75 -0.44 9.69
N ARG A 50 -3.04 0.80 10.10
CA ARG A 50 -4.19 1.17 10.93
C ARG A 50 -5.03 2.23 10.24
N TYR A 51 -6.34 2.11 10.43
CA TYR A 51 -7.29 3.15 10.09
C TYR A 51 -7.88 3.76 11.37
N PRO A 52 -8.03 5.10 11.48
CA PRO A 52 -7.68 6.14 10.50
C PRO A 52 -6.23 6.62 10.51
N ALA A 53 -5.42 6.21 11.49
CA ALA A 53 -4.12 6.82 11.76
C ALA A 53 -3.16 6.84 10.56
N ASP A 54 -3.12 5.78 9.76
CA ASP A 54 -2.15 5.64 8.68
C ASP A 54 -2.79 5.91 7.30
N PHE A 55 -4.08 6.26 7.20
CA PHE A 55 -4.75 6.49 5.93
C PHE A 55 -4.56 7.94 5.45
N ASP A 56 -4.09 8.12 4.21
CA ASP A 56 -3.89 9.45 3.60
C ASP A 56 -5.12 9.85 2.77
N LYS A 57 -5.48 9.04 1.76
CA LYS A 57 -6.60 9.35 0.85
C LYS A 57 -6.97 8.18 -0.06
N SER A 58 -8.19 8.26 -0.61
CA SER A 58 -8.61 7.48 -1.77
C SER A 58 -8.81 8.36 -3.00
N ALA A 59 -8.28 7.94 -4.15
CA ALA A 59 -8.43 8.65 -5.43
C ALA A 59 -8.51 7.68 -6.61
N THR A 60 -9.38 7.97 -7.58
CA THR A 60 -9.50 7.16 -8.79
C THR A 60 -8.30 7.33 -9.72
N ALA A 61 -8.01 6.34 -10.56
CA ALA A 61 -7.03 6.46 -11.64
C ALA A 61 -7.46 7.54 -12.64
N HIS A 62 -6.49 8.25 -13.22
CA HIS A 62 -6.79 9.35 -14.16
C HIS A 62 -7.47 8.85 -15.44
N ARG A 63 -7.06 7.67 -15.93
CA ARG A 63 -7.58 7.07 -17.17
C ARG A 63 -8.75 6.11 -16.95
N ASN A 64 -9.02 5.72 -15.71
CA ASN A 64 -10.11 4.81 -15.37
C ASN A 64 -10.79 5.23 -14.05
N PRO A 65 -11.93 5.94 -14.10
CA PRO A 65 -12.66 6.38 -12.92
C PRO A 65 -13.24 5.24 -12.06
N ARG A 66 -13.25 4.00 -12.56
CA ARG A 66 -13.70 2.82 -11.79
C ARG A 66 -12.59 2.21 -10.94
N GLN A 67 -11.34 2.52 -11.26
CA GLN A 67 -10.16 2.03 -10.56
C GLN A 67 -9.83 2.98 -9.42
N TRP A 68 -9.89 2.49 -8.19
CA TRP A 68 -9.61 3.24 -6.98
C TRP A 68 -8.23 2.94 -6.43
N ARG A 69 -7.61 3.98 -5.88
CA ARG A 69 -6.30 3.88 -5.25
C ARG A 69 -6.36 4.40 -3.84
N ASP A 70 -5.95 3.58 -2.89
CA ASP A 70 -5.80 3.99 -1.49
C ASP A 70 -4.32 4.28 -1.21
N SER A 71 -4.07 5.40 -0.55
CA SER A 71 -2.75 5.80 -0.09
C SER A 71 -2.68 5.77 1.42
N TYR A 72 -1.56 5.27 1.95
CA TYR A 72 -1.29 5.17 3.38
C TYR A 72 0.07 5.79 3.71
N LYS A 73 0.20 6.30 4.94
CA LYS A 73 1.41 6.90 5.50
C LYS A 73 1.74 6.39 6.91
N PRO A 74 2.05 5.10 7.09
CA PRO A 74 2.47 4.59 8.40
C PRO A 74 3.85 5.14 8.77
N VAL A 75 4.10 5.23 10.09
CA VAL A 75 5.44 5.49 10.63
C VAL A 75 6.08 4.16 11.02
N VAL A 76 7.25 3.86 10.45
CA VAL A 76 8.04 2.65 10.71
C VAL A 76 9.44 3.11 11.08
N ASP A 77 9.93 2.72 12.26
CA ASP A 77 11.27 3.10 12.76
C ASP A 77 11.58 4.60 12.67
N ARG A 78 10.58 5.43 13.00
CA ARG A 78 10.61 6.92 12.93
C ARG A 78 10.62 7.51 11.51
N THR A 79 10.55 6.67 10.48
CA THR A 79 10.41 7.08 9.09
C THR A 79 8.95 7.01 8.65
N THR A 80 8.45 8.08 8.05
CA THR A 80 7.11 8.05 7.42
C THR A 80 7.24 7.40 6.05
N LEU A 81 6.50 6.32 5.82
CA LEU A 81 6.44 5.68 4.51
C LEU A 81 5.25 6.20 3.72
N TYR A 82 5.29 6.05 2.40
CA TYR A 82 4.17 6.28 1.50
C TYR A 82 3.89 4.99 0.72
N LEU A 83 2.69 4.43 0.96
CA LEU A 83 2.20 3.26 0.27
C LEU A 83 1.03 3.65 -0.64
N LYS A 84 0.97 3.06 -1.82
CA LYS A 84 -0.17 3.19 -2.73
C LYS A 84 -0.63 1.84 -3.24
N LEU A 85 -1.90 1.55 -2.99
CA LEU A 85 -2.59 0.35 -3.45
C LEU A 85 -3.55 0.71 -4.57
N ASP A 86 -3.61 -0.15 -5.58
CA ASP A 86 -4.49 -0.06 -6.74
C ASP A 86 -5.38 -1.32 -6.80
N ASP A 87 -6.62 -1.20 -7.25
CA ASP A 87 -7.65 -2.26 -7.26
C ASP A 87 -7.89 -2.89 -8.64
N GLU A 88 -6.91 -2.86 -9.53
CA GLU A 88 -7.00 -3.45 -10.88
C GLU A 88 -7.07 -4.99 -10.87
N GLY A 89 -8.27 -5.53 -10.71
CA GLY A 89 -8.57 -6.97 -10.71
C GLY A 89 -8.16 -7.68 -9.42
N LYS A 90 -6.93 -7.45 -8.95
CA LYS A 90 -6.44 -7.81 -7.61
C LYS A 90 -5.68 -6.62 -7.04
N PHE A 91 -5.63 -6.49 -5.71
CA PHE A 91 -4.83 -5.44 -5.11
C PHE A 91 -3.38 -5.49 -5.60
N LEU A 92 -2.86 -4.33 -6.01
CA LEU A 92 -1.49 -4.15 -6.49
C LEU A 92 -0.82 -3.05 -5.68
N LEU A 93 0.31 -3.37 -5.04
CA LEU A 93 1.17 -2.37 -4.41
C LEU A 93 1.97 -1.65 -5.51
N THR A 94 1.62 -0.40 -5.77
CA THR A 94 2.19 0.40 -6.87
C THR A 94 3.29 1.36 -6.41
N SER A 95 3.34 1.68 -5.12
CA SER A 95 4.38 2.54 -4.52
C SER A 95 4.66 2.11 -3.08
N PHE A 96 5.94 2.12 -2.71
CA PHE A 96 6.43 1.90 -1.35
C PHE A 96 7.74 2.67 -1.18
N LYS A 97 7.70 3.86 -0.59
CA LYS A 97 8.88 4.73 -0.49
C LYS A 97 8.81 5.59 0.77
N GLU A 98 9.89 6.27 1.13
CA GLU A 98 9.85 7.33 2.14
C GLU A 98 8.97 8.50 1.67
N ALA A 99 8.19 9.09 2.60
CA ALA A 99 7.14 10.08 2.31
C ALA A 99 7.67 11.51 2.20
#